data_AF-A0A3C0EAC4-F1
#
_entry.id   AF-A0A3C0EAC4-F1
#
_cell.length_a   1.000
_cell.length_b   1.000
_cell.length_c   1.000
_cell.angle_alpha   90.00
_cell.angle_beta   90.00
_cell.angle_gamma   90.00
#
_symmetry.space_group_name_H-M   'P 1'
#
loop_
_entity.id
_entity.type
_entity.pdbx_description
1 polymer ?
#
loop_
_entity_poly.entity_id
_entity_poly.type
_entity_poly.pdbx_seq_one_letter_code
_entity_poly.pdbx_strand_id
1 'polypeptide(L)' 'AGLPPNYTIFGMVSSGAEVLDALANVEVTSGGSGERSTPVATQVIEGIDITES' A
#
# COMPACT_ATOMS: atom_id res chain seq x y z
N ALA A 1 1.41 4.76 17.85
CA ALA A 1 0.67 3.48 17.93
C ALA A 1 1.50 2.42 17.23
N GLY A 2 1.77 1.29 17.89
CA GLY A 2 2.60 0.21 17.33
C GLY A 2 1.75 -0.74 16.48
N LEU A 3 2.36 -1.32 15.44
CA LEU A 3 1.74 -2.41 14.68
C LEU A 3 1.38 -3.56 15.64
N PRO A 4 0.29 -4.31 15.38
CA PRO A 4 -0.04 -5.51 16.16
C PRO A 4 1.15 -6.47 16.25
N PRO A 5 1.21 -7.35 17.26
CA PRO A 5 2.37 -8.22 17.52
C PRO A 5 2.75 -9.17 16.37
N ASN A 6 1.90 -9.30 15.34
CA ASN A 6 2.07 -10.23 14.23
C ASN A 6 2.60 -9.58 12.93
N TYR A 7 3.32 -8.45 13.04
CA TYR A 7 3.92 -7.77 11.88
C TYR A 7 5.44 -7.72 12.00
N THR A 8 6.13 -8.32 11.02
CA THR A 8 7.58 -8.18 10.85
C THR A 8 7.87 -6.98 9.97
N ILE A 9 8.55 -5.98 10.51
CA ILE A 9 9.08 -4.86 9.73
C ILE A 9 10.35 -5.36 9.03
N PHE A 10 10.35 -5.39 7.69
CA PHE A 10 11.45 -5.93 6.89
C PHE A 10 12.08 -4.89 5.93
N GLY A 11 11.54 -3.69 5.88
CA GLY A 11 12.02 -2.64 4.99
C GLY A 11 11.35 -1.30 5.26
N MET A 12 11.90 -0.25 4.67
CA MET A 12 11.35 1.11 4.73
C MET A 12 11.45 1.73 3.33
N VAL A 13 10.46 2.56 2.99
CA VAL A 13 10.47 3.33 1.75
C VAL A 13 11.57 4.38 1.83
N SER A 14 12.54 4.30 0.92
CA SER A 14 13.65 5.28 0.85
C SER A 14 13.38 6.41 -0.14
N SER A 15 12.46 6.22 -1.09
CA SER A 15 12.08 7.20 -2.12
C SER A 15 10.66 6.94 -2.63
N GLY A 16 10.01 7.94 -3.23
CA GLY A 16 8.65 7.81 -3.78
C GLY A 16 7.53 7.86 -2.74
N ALA A 17 7.73 8.58 -1.63
CA ALA A 17 6.70 8.73 -0.59
C ALA A 17 5.44 9.43 -1.13
N GLU A 18 5.60 10.33 -2.08
CA GLU A 18 4.52 11.01 -2.79
C GLU A 18 3.63 10.05 -3.59
N VAL A 19 4.19 8.94 -4.10
CA VAL A 19 3.41 7.88 -4.77
C VAL A 19 2.57 7.13 -3.74
N LEU A 20 3.15 6.83 -2.57
CA LEU A 20 2.42 6.22 -1.47
C LEU A 20 1.24 7.11 -1.01
N ASP A 21 1.47 8.41 -0.87
CA ASP A 21 0.43 9.37 -0.50
C ASP A 21 -0.66 9.46 -1.58
N ALA A 22 -0.29 9.46 -2.87
CA ALA A 22 -1.27 9.45 -3.96
C ALA A 22 -2.15 8.19 -3.94
N LEU A 23 -1.55 7.02 -3.68
CA LEU A 23 -2.27 5.75 -3.55
C LEU A 23 -3.20 5.72 -2.33
N ALA A 24 -2.79 6.32 -1.21
CA ALA A 24 -3.60 6.37 0.01
C ALA A 24 -4.87 7.22 -0.15
N ASN A 25 -4.89 8.15 -1.12
CA ASN A 25 -5.99 9.10 -1.34
C ASN A 25 -6.90 8.75 -2.52
N VAL A 26 -6.74 7.57 -3.13
CA VAL A 26 -7.62 7.14 -4.23
C VAL A 26 -9.06 6.92 -3.75
N GLU A 27 -10.01 7.04 -4.68
CA GLU A 27 -11.40 6.76 -4.36
C GLU A 27 -11.59 5.28 -4.02
N VAL A 28 -12.20 5.02 -2.85
CA VAL A 28 -12.52 3.69 -2.37
C VAL A 28 -14.02 3.47 -2.26
N THR A 29 -14.42 2.26 -2.62
CA THR A 29 -15.76 1.70 -2.45
C THR A 29 -15.78 0.67 -1.31
N SER A 30 -16.98 0.27 -0.92
CA SER A 30 -17.19 -0.81 0.03
C SER A 30 -16.82 -2.16 -0.60
N GLY A 31 -15.93 -2.91 0.06
CA GLY A 31 -15.58 -4.27 -0.33
C GLY A 31 -16.62 -5.30 0.12
N GLY A 32 -16.30 -6.59 -0.03
CA GLY A 32 -17.18 -7.70 0.37
C GLY A 32 -17.54 -7.73 1.87
N SER A 33 -16.76 -7.08 2.73
CA SER A 33 -17.04 -6.91 4.17
C SER A 33 -17.88 -5.65 4.50
N GLY A 34 -18.20 -4.81 3.51
CA GLY A 34 -18.91 -3.53 3.71
C GLY A 34 -18.01 -2.34 4.06
N GLU A 35 -16.76 -2.59 4.48
CA GLU A 35 -15.79 -1.54 4.78
C GLU A 35 -15.32 -0.83 3.50
N ARG A 36 -15.18 0.51 3.58
CA ARG A 36 -14.67 1.35 2.48
C ARG A 36 -13.15 1.27 2.40
N SER A 37 -12.65 0.14 1.92
CA SER A 37 -11.21 -0.16 1.84
C SER A 37 -10.81 -0.80 0.52
N THR A 38 -11.68 -0.78 -0.49
CA THR A 38 -11.41 -1.32 -1.82
C THR A 38 -11.34 -0.19 -2.84
N PRO A 39 -10.21 0.04 -3.52
CA PRO A 39 -10.10 1.05 -4.57
C PRO A 39 -11.11 0.83 -5.70
N VAL A 40 -11.69 1.92 -6.23
CA VAL A 40 -12.64 1.85 -7.36
C VAL A 40 -11.94 1.48 -8.66
N ALA A 41 -10.78 2.10 -8.91
CA ALA A 41 -9.86 1.68 -9.95
C ALA A 41 -8.81 0.76 -9.34
N THR A 42 -8.45 -0.34 -10.00
CA THR A 42 -7.39 -1.23 -9.50
C THR A 42 -6.02 -0.65 -9.80
N GLN A 43 -5.20 -0.45 -8.76
CA GLN A 43 -3.77 -0.20 -8.91
C GLN A 43 -3.03 -1.53 -8.81
N VAL A 44 -2.13 -1.80 -9.76
CA VAL A 44 -1.37 -3.05 -9.83
C VAL A 44 0.13 -2.77 -9.79
N ILE A 45 0.89 -3.70 -9.21
CA ILE A 45 2.34 -3.71 -9.33
C ILE A 45 2.67 -4.38 -10.66
N GLU A 46 3.27 -3.63 -11.59
CA GLU A 46 3.60 -4.13 -12.93
C GLU A 46 4.87 -4.99 -12.95
N GLY A 47 5.81 -4.70 -12.07
CA GLY A 47 7.08 -5.40 -11.95
C GLY A 47 7.84 -4.96 -10.70
N ILE A 48 8.84 -5.76 -10.31
CA ILE A 48 9.74 -5.46 -9.20
C ILE A 48 11.16 -5.70 -9.68
N ASP A 49 11.98 -4.65 -9.64
CA ASP A 49 13.41 -4.74 -9.90
C ASP A 49 14.18 -4.87 -8.58
N ILE A 50 15.00 -5.91 -8.47
CA ILE A 50 15.84 -6.16 -7.29
C ILE A 50 17.27 -5.81 -7.66
N THR A 51 17.81 -4.79 -7.00
CA THR A 51 19.18 -4.33 -7.19
C THR A 51 19.99 -4.54 -5.92
N GLU A 52 21.20 -5.08 -6.04
CA GLU A 52 22.18 -5.10 -4.96
C GLU A 52 22.99 -3.79 -4.98
N SER A 53 23.29 -3.26 -3.80
CA SER A 53 24.05 -2.01 -3.60
C SER A 53 25.16 -2.20 -2.59
#